data_AF-A0A8J2Q287-F1
#
_entry.id   AF-A0A8J2Q287-F1
#
_cell.length_a   1.000
_cell.length_b   1.000
_cell.length_c   1.000
_cell.angle_alpha   90.00
_cell.angle_beta   90.00
_cell.angle_gamma   90.00
#
_symmetry.space_group_name_H-M   'P 1'
#
loop_
_entity.id
_entity.type
_entity.pdbx_description
1 polymer ?
#
loop_
_entity_poly.entity_id
_entity_poly.type
_entity_poly.pdbx_seq_one_letter_code
_entity_poly.pdbx_strand_id
1 'polypeptide(L)'
;MKQKTSIPNLSNSNTNAYNGRMEWNRTKSMDNAIHQFRTAVLITNVKVIEQILKDMHNISPGHIERLLPLLIDRSSAEPTKEALMTAICIGSRPLVEFILSLFMEYPGEERNGCRKSKSFPAHMTPLMLACICNNFSVVQCLLLRKHYMQLPHRPDCSCDECSRSAHCMANSIILLDTYRAISSAPFLWLACTDPLLAAFNLAIDLQVCEEMEKEHKVAYNDLRHNVMIFAVKIAEQCWTAEEINVLLSRKVGSPLADCELPFPRIQLALKSHMKPFLSSLSVQATIEGHWHGRWTDIGKSKFQDLSRKFRHFLCYPILALFHIISAGFYIETFKYPLARYTSRLASYILFLIILIFIRFFGRTGERSSERSLLNSYLRLILESYVYLYVYGLAVTHYIEFASKGLIRFYSAWWRWFDLILIWLFSGSFFCFIMTAVTISQDGLKQLHRRHWVYYDFSIIYDIYFGAASVMALWRILYYFQLQRYIGSTIVSIIKNI
;
A
#
# COMPACT_ATOMS: atom_id res chain seq x y z
N MET A 1 62.17 -16.40 13.48
CA MET A 1 61.58 -16.36 12.12
C MET A 1 60.50 -17.41 12.02
N LYS A 2 59.26 -16.99 11.70
CA LYS A 2 58.10 -17.74 11.21
C LYS A 2 57.42 -18.79 12.12
N GLN A 3 56.31 -18.33 12.71
CA GLN A 3 55.08 -19.07 12.96
C GLN A 3 54.69 -19.99 11.80
N LYS A 4 54.18 -21.18 12.13
CA LYS A 4 53.13 -21.86 11.36
C LYS A 4 52.08 -22.39 12.34
N THR A 5 50.87 -21.91 12.09
CA THR A 5 49.59 -22.12 12.75
C THR A 5 49.13 -23.58 12.70
N SER A 6 48.73 -24.12 13.85
CA SER A 6 47.79 -25.24 13.95
C SER A 6 46.70 -24.84 14.94
N ILE A 7 45.44 -25.02 14.51
CA ILE A 7 44.23 -24.60 15.21
C ILE A 7 43.92 -25.60 16.34
N PRO A 8 43.61 -25.12 17.55
CA PRO A 8 42.79 -25.90 18.47
C PRO A 8 41.49 -25.16 18.83
N ASN A 9 40.39 -25.86 18.57
CA ASN A 9 39.13 -25.90 19.30
C ASN A 9 38.28 -24.62 19.35
N LEU A 10 37.30 -24.61 18.43
CA LEU A 10 36.00 -23.97 18.55
C LEU A 10 35.44 -24.21 19.96
N SER A 11 35.56 -23.21 20.83
CA SER A 11 34.71 -23.08 22.00
C SER A 11 33.43 -22.37 21.57
N ASN A 12 32.30 -22.98 21.91
CA ASN A 12 30.95 -22.53 21.61
C ASN A 12 30.63 -21.17 22.25
N SER A 13 31.03 -20.07 21.61
CA SER A 13 30.51 -18.74 21.92
C SER A 13 30.43 -17.87 20.67
N ASN A 14 29.71 -18.33 19.65
CA ASN A 14 29.28 -17.50 18.53
C ASN A 14 27.76 -17.55 18.39
N THR A 15 27.09 -16.92 19.35
CA THR A 15 25.75 -16.35 19.17
C THR A 15 25.84 -14.83 19.24
N ASN A 16 26.77 -14.24 18.47
CA ASN A 16 26.69 -12.82 18.11
C ASN A 16 25.98 -12.68 16.75
N ALA A 17 24.85 -13.37 16.59
CA ALA A 17 23.87 -12.94 15.63
C ALA A 17 23.24 -11.67 16.21
N TYR A 18 23.43 -10.53 15.53
CA TYR A 18 22.82 -9.26 15.92
C TYR A 18 21.30 -9.46 15.99
N ASN A 19 20.77 -9.56 17.20
CA ASN A 19 19.36 -9.84 17.50
C ASN A 19 18.45 -8.61 17.28
N GLY A 20 18.93 -7.60 16.55
CA GLY A 20 18.22 -6.34 16.28
C GLY A 20 18.02 -5.44 17.50
N ARG A 21 18.40 -5.89 18.70
CA ARG A 21 18.33 -5.10 19.94
C ARG A 21 19.72 -4.61 20.28
N MET A 22 19.95 -3.31 20.15
CA MET A 22 21.12 -2.67 20.78
C MET A 22 20.92 -2.73 22.30
N GLU A 23 21.52 -3.73 22.95
CA GLU A 23 21.65 -3.75 24.40
C GLU A 23 22.69 -2.71 24.81
N TRP A 24 22.22 -1.64 25.44
CA TRP A 24 23.11 -0.61 25.96
C TRP A 24 23.69 -1.05 27.30
N ASN A 25 24.95 -1.48 27.29
CA ASN A 25 25.69 -1.76 28.51
C ASN A 25 26.15 -0.45 29.15
N ARG A 26 25.47 -0.02 30.21
CA ARG A 26 25.97 1.09 31.05
C ARG A 26 27.34 0.72 31.57
N THR A 27 28.35 1.49 31.22
CA THR A 27 29.70 1.32 31.77
C THR A 27 29.67 1.78 33.23
N LYS A 28 30.36 1.06 34.13
CA LYS A 28 30.48 1.46 35.55
C LYS A 28 30.99 2.90 35.72
N SER A 29 31.79 3.38 34.76
CA SER A 29 32.25 4.77 34.68
C SER A 29 31.11 5.77 34.50
N MET A 30 30.12 5.46 33.65
CA MET A 30 28.97 6.33 33.40
C MET A 30 28.03 6.39 34.61
N ASP A 31 27.77 5.25 35.26
CA ASP A 31 26.96 5.23 36.49
C ASP A 31 27.62 6.04 37.63
N ASN A 32 28.97 5.97 37.75
CA ASN A 32 29.72 6.81 38.67
C ASN A 32 29.61 8.30 38.33
N ALA A 33 29.69 8.66 37.04
CA ALA A 33 29.51 10.05 36.59
C ALA A 33 28.08 10.55 36.85
N ILE A 34 27.07 9.70 36.63
CA ILE A 34 25.65 10.02 36.94
C ILE A 34 25.50 10.28 38.44
N HIS A 35 26.12 9.44 39.28
CA HIS A 35 26.10 9.63 40.72
C HIS A 35 26.81 10.92 41.14
N GLN A 36 28.00 11.20 40.60
CA GLN A 36 28.76 12.42 40.86
C GLN A 36 27.95 13.67 40.47
N PHE A 37 27.37 13.68 39.27
CA PHE A 37 26.49 14.75 38.80
C PHE A 37 25.30 14.95 39.75
N ARG A 38 24.61 13.86 40.10
CA ARG A 38 23.47 13.92 41.04
C ARG A 38 23.88 14.49 42.39
N THR A 39 25.00 14.05 42.97
CA THR A 39 25.49 14.61 44.24
C THR A 39 25.87 16.08 44.12
N ALA A 40 26.46 16.49 43.00
CA ALA A 40 26.82 17.89 42.76
C ALA A 40 25.59 18.79 42.67
N VAL A 41 24.52 18.31 42.00
CA VAL A 41 23.23 19.00 41.92
C VAL A 41 22.56 19.10 43.29
N LEU A 42 22.55 18.00 44.07
CA LEU A 42 21.99 17.98 45.43
C LEU A 42 22.71 18.93 46.40
N ILE A 43 24.02 19.08 46.26
CA ILE A 43 24.85 19.97 47.09
C ILE A 43 24.83 21.42 46.52
N THR A 44 24.14 21.67 45.40
CA THR A 44 24.11 22.96 44.69
C THR A 44 25.51 23.48 44.31
N ASN A 45 26.44 22.58 43.99
CA ASN A 45 27.81 22.94 43.61
C ASN A 45 27.88 23.35 42.13
N VAL A 46 27.62 24.63 41.88
CA VAL A 46 27.56 25.22 40.53
C VAL A 46 28.83 24.96 39.72
N LYS A 47 30.01 25.05 40.33
CA LYS A 47 31.30 24.87 39.64
C LYS A 47 31.47 23.46 39.09
N VAL A 48 31.10 22.45 39.87
CA VAL A 48 31.21 21.05 39.47
C VAL A 48 30.16 20.70 38.41
N ILE A 49 28.94 21.23 38.54
CA ILE A 49 27.88 21.05 37.54
C ILE A 49 28.31 21.67 36.21
N GLU A 50 28.82 22.91 36.23
CA GLU A 50 29.30 23.60 35.04
C GLU A 50 30.47 22.87 34.38
N GLN A 51 31.40 22.32 35.17
CA GLN A 51 32.51 21.53 34.65
C GLN A 51 32.02 20.25 33.97
N ILE A 52 31.13 19.48 34.60
CA ILE A 52 30.55 18.27 34.01
C ILE A 52 29.76 18.60 32.72
N LEU A 53 29.05 19.72 32.69
CA LEU A 53 28.32 20.17 31.50
C LEU A 53 29.26 20.62 30.37
N LYS A 54 30.39 21.26 30.69
CA LYS A 54 31.44 21.63 29.71
C LYS A 54 32.17 20.42 29.15
N ASP A 55 32.35 19.39 29.97
CA ASP A 55 33.00 18.14 29.55
C ASP A 55 32.11 17.33 28.58
N MET A 56 30.80 17.62 28.51
CA MET A 56 29.90 16.97 27.57
C MET A 56 29.96 17.59 26.16
N HIS A 57 30.15 16.73 25.16
CA HIS A 57 30.11 17.13 23.75
C HIS A 57 28.73 17.65 23.35
N ASN A 58 28.70 18.65 22.44
CA ASN A 58 27.51 19.26 21.84
C ASN A 58 26.68 20.21 22.73
N ILE A 59 27.22 20.73 23.84
CA ILE A 59 26.54 21.76 24.65
C ILE A 59 27.21 23.13 24.40
N SER A 60 26.44 24.10 23.89
CA SER A 60 26.90 25.47 23.72
C SER A 60 26.89 26.20 25.08
N PRO A 61 27.76 27.21 25.29
CA PRO A 61 27.80 27.94 26.56
C PRO A 61 26.45 28.59 26.91
N GLY A 62 25.69 29.07 25.93
CA GLY A 62 24.34 29.61 26.14
C GLY A 62 23.30 28.57 26.59
N HIS A 63 23.47 27.29 26.25
CA HIS A 63 22.63 26.22 26.79
C HIS A 63 22.96 25.93 28.26
N ILE A 64 24.24 26.03 28.65
CA ILE A 64 24.68 25.84 30.04
C ILE A 64 24.08 26.94 30.92
N GLU A 65 24.15 28.20 30.49
CA GLU A 65 23.56 29.35 31.20
C GLU A 65 22.05 29.18 31.43
N ARG A 66 21.34 28.57 30.47
CA ARG A 66 19.90 28.30 30.58
C ARG A 66 19.59 27.10 31.49
N LEU A 67 20.42 26.06 31.47
CA LEU A 67 20.21 24.84 32.26
C LEU A 67 20.58 25.00 33.73
N LEU A 68 21.63 25.77 34.04
CA LEU A 68 22.09 26.00 35.42
C LEU A 68 20.96 26.47 36.38
N PRO A 69 20.19 27.52 36.09
CA PRO A 69 19.12 27.96 37.00
C PRO A 69 18.02 26.91 37.14
N LEU A 70 17.72 26.15 36.08
CA LEU A 70 16.71 25.07 36.09
C LEU A 70 17.15 23.84 36.87
N LEU A 71 18.45 23.58 36.97
CA LEU A 71 19.01 22.48 37.75
C LEU A 71 19.16 22.85 39.23
N ILE A 72 19.41 24.13 39.53
CA ILE A 72 19.55 24.64 40.90
C ILE A 72 18.18 24.82 41.56
N ASP A 73 17.17 25.31 40.81
CA ASP A 73 15.81 25.43 41.34
C ASP A 73 15.16 24.04 41.49
N ARG A 74 15.07 23.59 42.75
CA ARG A 74 14.48 22.30 43.15
C ARG A 74 13.21 22.47 43.97
N SER A 75 12.65 23.68 44.02
CA SER A 75 11.43 23.99 44.77
C SER A 75 10.21 23.18 44.29
N SER A 76 10.22 22.74 43.03
CA SER A 76 9.20 21.87 42.43
C SER A 76 9.80 20.98 41.34
N ALA A 77 9.01 20.02 40.83
CA ALA A 77 9.42 19.17 39.71
C ALA A 77 9.44 19.90 38.36
N GLU A 78 8.73 21.03 38.21
CA GLU A 78 8.58 21.78 36.95
C GLU A 78 9.91 22.29 36.34
N PRO A 79 10.83 22.93 37.08
CA PRO A 79 12.13 23.36 36.52
C PRO A 79 12.97 22.16 36.04
N THR A 80 12.90 21.02 36.73
CA THR A 80 13.59 19.80 36.30
C THR A 80 12.95 19.18 35.05
N LYS A 81 11.62 19.26 34.90
CA LYS A 81 10.93 18.90 33.65
C LYS A 81 11.36 19.81 32.50
N GLU A 82 11.44 21.13 32.72
CA GLU A 82 11.87 22.06 31.67
C GLU A 82 13.34 21.82 31.28
N ALA A 83 14.21 21.51 32.24
CA ALA A 83 15.57 21.07 31.98
C ALA A 83 15.62 19.79 31.14
N LEU A 84 14.78 18.80 31.44
CA LEU A 84 14.67 17.55 30.68
C LEU A 84 14.23 17.81 29.24
N MET A 85 13.18 18.59 29.03
CA MET A 85 12.68 18.95 27.70
C MET A 85 13.74 19.70 26.89
N THR A 86 14.45 20.63 27.52
CA THR A 86 15.56 21.37 26.90
C THR A 86 16.70 20.44 26.51
N ALA A 87 17.06 19.47 27.36
CA ALA A 87 18.09 18.47 27.05
C ALA A 87 17.70 17.56 25.88
N ILE A 88 16.42 17.22 25.75
CA ILE A 88 15.89 16.46 24.61
C ILE A 88 16.04 17.27 23.31
N CYS A 89 15.74 18.57 23.34
CA CYS A 89 15.96 19.45 22.19
C CYS A 89 17.44 19.58 21.80
N ILE A 90 18.37 19.56 22.77
CA ILE A 90 19.82 19.53 22.51
C ILE A 90 20.22 18.21 21.84
N GLY A 91 19.50 17.11 22.09
CA GLY A 91 19.72 15.81 21.47
C GLY A 91 20.87 15.01 22.09
N SER A 92 21.38 15.43 23.25
CA SER A 92 22.44 14.72 23.99
C SER A 92 21.83 13.66 24.91
N ARG A 93 21.97 12.38 24.55
CA ARG A 93 21.52 11.25 25.39
C ARG A 93 22.17 11.23 26.79
N PRO A 94 23.49 11.43 26.96
CA PRO A 94 24.09 11.46 28.30
C PRO A 94 23.49 12.54 29.20
N LEU A 95 23.23 13.74 28.67
CA LEU A 95 22.58 14.82 29.40
C LEU A 95 21.15 14.44 29.82
N VAL A 96 20.39 13.79 28.93
CA VAL A 96 19.07 13.28 29.25
C VAL A 96 19.15 12.23 30.37
N GLU A 97 20.11 11.30 30.33
CA GLU A 97 20.30 10.29 31.38
C GLU A 97 20.70 10.92 32.73
N PHE A 98 21.55 11.94 32.72
CA PHE A 98 21.91 12.72 33.90
C PHE A 98 20.70 13.41 34.52
N ILE A 99 19.90 14.12 33.73
CA ILE A 99 18.71 14.82 34.23
C ILE A 99 17.65 13.82 34.69
N LEU A 100 17.45 12.70 33.98
CA LEU A 100 16.55 11.63 34.40
C LEU A 100 16.94 11.02 35.75
N SER A 101 18.23 11.05 36.13
CA SER A 101 18.66 10.60 37.46
C SER A 101 18.14 11.48 38.60
N LEU A 102 17.84 12.75 38.31
CA LEU A 102 17.33 13.73 39.28
C LEU A 102 15.85 13.52 39.62
N PHE A 103 15.10 12.77 38.80
CA PHE A 103 13.69 12.45 39.04
C PHE A 103 13.48 11.34 40.08
N MET A 104 14.56 10.80 40.67
CA MET A 104 14.44 9.91 41.84
C MET A 104 13.75 10.58 43.03
N GLU A 105 13.78 11.91 43.14
CA GLU A 105 13.03 12.68 44.15
C GLU A 105 11.54 12.80 43.83
N TYR A 106 11.15 12.69 42.55
CA TYR A 106 9.79 12.86 42.07
C TYR A 106 9.39 11.69 41.15
N PRO A 107 9.14 10.50 41.71
CA PRO A 107 8.86 9.31 40.90
C PRO A 107 7.62 9.51 40.02
N GLY A 108 7.77 9.24 38.72
CA GLY A 108 6.68 9.31 37.74
C GLY A 108 6.48 10.68 37.08
N GLU A 109 6.93 11.77 37.68
CA GLU A 109 6.85 13.12 37.08
C GLU A 109 7.71 13.28 35.83
N GLU A 110 8.70 12.40 35.62
CA GLU A 110 9.51 12.33 34.40
C GLU A 110 8.68 12.04 33.14
N ARG A 111 7.47 11.48 33.27
CA ARG A 111 6.60 11.12 32.13
C ARG A 111 5.71 12.27 31.69
N ASN A 112 5.45 13.21 32.58
CA ASN A 112 4.53 14.32 32.35
C ASN A 112 5.26 15.48 31.67
N GLY A 113 4.52 16.23 30.84
CA GLY A 113 4.99 17.50 30.30
C GLY A 113 5.10 18.60 31.36
N CYS A 114 5.80 19.69 31.00
CA CYS A 114 5.84 20.92 31.79
C CYS A 114 4.50 21.65 31.69
N ARG A 115 3.83 21.93 32.81
CA ARG A 115 2.54 22.64 32.79
C ARG A 115 2.71 24.16 32.81
N LYS A 116 3.79 24.66 33.44
CA LYS A 116 4.00 26.09 33.72
C LYS A 116 5.14 26.73 32.92
N SER A 117 5.74 26.01 31.97
CA SER A 117 6.86 26.55 31.18
C SER A 117 6.37 27.51 30.10
N LYS A 118 7.09 28.62 29.88
CA LYS A 118 6.86 29.51 28.72
C LYS A 118 7.36 28.92 27.41
N SER A 119 8.26 27.94 27.50
CA SER A 119 9.03 27.40 26.36
C SER A 119 8.35 26.23 25.66
N PHE A 120 7.53 25.46 26.38
CA PHE A 120 6.92 24.24 25.88
C PHE A 120 5.40 24.21 26.15
N PRO A 121 4.60 23.67 25.21
CA PRO A 121 3.17 23.45 25.44
C PRO A 121 2.89 22.44 26.56
N ALA A 122 1.79 22.63 27.27
CA ALA A 122 1.44 21.81 28.44
C ALA A 122 1.14 20.33 28.13
N HIS A 123 0.70 20.02 26.90
CA HIS A 123 0.46 18.65 26.44
C HIS A 123 1.73 17.92 25.99
N MET A 124 2.86 18.63 25.86
CA MET A 124 4.07 18.05 25.31
C MET A 124 4.76 17.13 26.32
N THR A 125 4.75 15.82 26.08
CA THR A 125 5.49 14.86 26.92
C THR A 125 6.95 14.72 26.46
N PRO A 126 7.87 14.31 27.35
CA PRO A 126 9.28 14.08 26.98
C PRO A 126 9.46 13.07 25.85
N LEU A 127 8.67 11.98 25.84
CA LEU A 127 8.70 11.00 24.75
C LEU A 127 8.18 11.61 23.44
N MET A 128 7.11 12.41 23.49
CA MET A 128 6.56 13.08 22.31
C MET A 128 7.57 14.04 21.68
N LEU A 129 8.22 14.87 22.51
CA LEU A 129 9.25 15.79 22.05
C LEU A 129 10.46 15.04 21.47
N ALA A 130 10.92 13.97 22.11
CA ALA A 130 12.05 13.17 21.62
C ALA A 130 11.76 12.54 20.25
N CYS A 131 10.52 12.07 20.04
CA CYS A 131 10.03 11.57 18.76
C CYS A 131 9.99 12.68 17.69
N ILE A 132 9.48 13.87 18.03
CA ILE A 132 9.44 15.03 17.12
C ILE A 132 10.86 15.48 16.72
N CYS A 133 11.81 15.47 17.65
CA CYS A 133 13.23 15.73 17.39
C CYS A 133 13.92 14.61 16.59
N ASN A 134 13.24 13.49 16.33
CA ASN A 134 13.71 12.37 15.52
C ASN A 134 15.05 11.76 16.00
N ASN A 135 15.29 11.72 17.32
CA ASN A 135 16.52 11.19 17.91
C ASN A 135 16.33 9.76 18.46
N PHE A 136 16.83 8.77 17.72
CA PHE A 136 16.73 7.35 18.07
C PHE A 136 17.29 7.02 19.46
N SER A 137 18.42 7.63 19.84
CA SER A 137 19.11 7.28 21.09
C SER A 137 18.32 7.72 22.33
N VAL A 138 17.73 8.91 22.27
CA VAL A 138 16.91 9.48 23.36
C VAL A 138 15.57 8.76 23.46
N VAL A 139 14.91 8.51 22.32
CA VAL A 139 13.65 7.74 22.28
C VAL A 139 13.86 6.34 22.85
N GLN A 140 14.94 5.65 22.47
CA GLN A 140 15.29 4.35 23.04
C GLN A 140 15.46 4.42 24.56
N CYS A 141 16.20 5.42 25.07
CA CYS A 141 16.39 5.61 26.51
C CYS A 141 15.07 5.79 27.26
N LEU A 142 14.16 6.61 26.73
CA LEU A 142 12.84 6.85 27.32
C LEU A 142 11.94 5.61 27.26
N LEU A 143 11.92 4.89 26.15
CA LEU A 143 11.16 3.64 26.02
C LEU A 143 11.65 2.55 26.99
N LEU A 144 12.98 2.41 27.16
CA LEU A 144 13.57 1.48 28.13
C LEU A 144 13.17 1.81 29.58
N ARG A 145 12.92 3.09 29.89
CA ARG A 145 12.40 3.56 31.18
C ARG A 145 10.86 3.48 31.29
N LYS A 146 10.21 2.80 30.35
CA LYS A 146 8.74 2.59 30.30
C LYS A 146 7.95 3.90 30.17
N HIS A 147 8.51 4.91 29.50
CA HIS A 147 7.69 6.00 28.99
C HIS A 147 6.80 5.45 27.87
N TYR A 148 5.53 5.86 27.85
CA TYR A 148 4.58 5.47 26.83
C TYR A 148 3.82 6.68 26.33
N MET A 149 3.23 6.56 25.15
CA MET A 149 2.37 7.56 24.54
C MET A 149 1.01 6.95 24.30
N GLN A 150 -0.04 7.70 24.63
CA GLN A 150 -1.41 7.27 24.30
C GLN A 150 -1.65 7.50 22.82
N LEU A 151 -2.13 6.48 22.12
CA LEU A 151 -2.49 6.60 20.72
C LEU A 151 -3.76 7.44 20.59
N PRO A 152 -3.80 8.42 19.68
CA PRO A 152 -4.99 9.23 19.49
C PRO A 152 -6.10 8.39 18.87
N HIS A 153 -7.34 8.70 19.24
CA HIS A 153 -8.48 8.21 18.49
C HIS A 153 -8.53 8.91 17.13
N ARG A 154 -8.96 8.17 16.11
CA ARG A 154 -9.15 8.73 14.78
C ARG A 154 -10.30 9.74 14.79
N PRO A 155 -10.29 10.76 13.93
CA PRO A 155 -11.35 11.78 13.90
C PRO A 155 -12.71 11.24 13.44
N ASP A 156 -12.77 10.07 12.82
CA ASP A 156 -14.02 9.35 12.47
C ASP A 156 -14.56 8.48 13.63
N CYS A 157 -13.92 8.50 14.80
CA CYS A 157 -14.33 7.69 15.94
C CYS A 157 -15.61 8.23 16.62
N SER A 158 -16.59 7.35 16.83
CA SER A 158 -17.88 7.65 17.47
C SER A 158 -18.00 7.14 18.91
N CYS A 159 -16.88 6.97 19.64
CA CYS A 159 -16.95 6.51 21.03
C CYS A 159 -17.48 7.58 21.98
N ASP A 160 -17.93 7.17 23.17
CA ASP A 160 -18.51 8.07 24.17
C ASP A 160 -17.53 9.16 24.64
N GLU A 161 -16.23 8.85 24.71
CA GLU A 161 -15.18 9.80 25.10
C GLU A 161 -14.99 10.89 24.04
N CYS A 162 -14.90 10.51 22.76
CA CYS A 162 -14.81 11.45 21.64
C CYS A 162 -16.09 12.28 21.48
N SER A 163 -17.27 11.67 21.68
CA SER A 163 -18.55 12.36 21.59
C SER A 163 -18.72 13.43 22.68
N ARG A 164 -18.10 13.23 23.85
CA ARG A 164 -18.12 14.20 24.96
C ARG A 164 -17.05 15.28 24.82
N SER A 165 -15.96 15.01 24.09
CA SER A 165 -14.91 16.01 23.87
C SER A 165 -15.38 17.06 22.87
N ALA A 166 -15.42 18.33 23.29
CA ALA A 166 -15.68 19.42 22.37
C ALA A 166 -14.52 19.54 21.37
N HIS A 167 -14.84 19.69 20.07
CA HIS A 167 -13.84 20.05 19.07
C HIS A 167 -13.39 21.49 19.32
N CYS A 168 -12.22 21.64 19.93
CA CYS A 168 -11.57 22.92 20.16
C CYS A 168 -10.23 22.98 19.40
N MET A 169 -9.78 24.18 19.04
CA MET A 169 -8.48 24.40 18.39
C MET A 169 -7.30 23.83 19.20
N ALA A 170 -7.39 23.85 20.53
CA ALA A 170 -6.39 23.21 21.37
C ALA A 170 -6.33 21.69 21.15
N ASN A 171 -7.48 21.04 20.97
CA ASN A 171 -7.56 19.59 20.78
C ASN A 171 -7.02 19.19 19.40
N SER A 172 -7.25 19.97 18.35
CA SER A 172 -6.67 19.71 17.01
C SER A 172 -5.14 19.87 17.01
N ILE A 173 -4.60 20.85 17.73
CA ILE A 173 -3.14 21.01 17.89
C ILE A 173 -2.53 19.81 18.65
N ILE A 174 -3.17 19.38 19.75
CA ILE A 174 -2.73 18.20 20.50
C ILE A 174 -2.74 16.96 19.62
N LEU A 175 -3.81 16.77 18.84
CA LEU A 175 -3.95 15.66 17.91
C LEU A 175 -2.82 15.67 16.86
N LEU A 176 -2.57 16.83 16.24
CA LEU A 176 -1.53 17.01 15.24
C LEU A 176 -0.13 16.71 15.80
N ASP A 177 0.20 17.22 17.00
CA ASP A 177 1.49 16.97 17.63
C ASP A 177 1.67 15.49 18.02
N THR A 178 0.58 14.85 18.44
CA THR A 178 0.57 13.40 18.72
C THR A 178 0.85 12.62 17.43
N TYR A 179 0.17 12.96 16.33
CA TYR A 179 0.44 12.37 15.02
C TYR A 179 1.87 12.63 14.53
N ARG A 180 2.42 13.82 14.78
CA ARG A 180 3.81 14.17 14.44
C ARG A 180 4.80 13.27 15.20
N ALA A 181 4.52 12.95 16.45
CA ALA A 181 5.40 12.09 17.21
C ALA A 181 5.29 10.61 16.82
N ILE A 182 4.08 10.06 16.66
CA ILE A 182 3.92 8.65 16.29
C ILE A 182 4.36 8.36 14.85
N SER A 183 4.33 9.36 13.97
CA SER A 183 4.85 9.26 12.59
C SER A 183 6.36 9.34 12.49
N SER A 184 7.06 9.62 13.59
CA SER A 184 8.53 9.66 13.60
C SER A 184 9.14 8.27 13.37
N ALA A 185 10.25 8.23 12.62
CA ALA A 185 10.99 7.00 12.37
C ALA A 185 11.44 6.25 13.65
N PRO A 186 11.96 6.90 14.71
CA PRO A 186 12.36 6.21 15.94
C PRO A 186 11.17 5.60 16.67
N PHE A 187 10.00 6.24 16.66
CA PHE A 187 8.80 5.67 17.27
C PHE A 187 8.36 4.42 16.52
N LEU A 188 8.18 4.53 15.20
CA LEU A 188 7.76 3.40 14.36
C LEU A 188 8.73 2.22 14.44
N TRP A 189 10.04 2.47 14.52
CA TRP A 189 11.04 1.42 14.57
C TRP A 189 11.21 0.77 15.95
N LEU A 190 11.20 1.55 17.03
CA LEU A 190 11.53 1.06 18.37
C LEU A 190 10.30 0.69 19.20
N ALA A 191 9.17 1.37 19.02
CA ALA A 191 7.97 1.16 19.82
C ALA A 191 7.02 0.11 19.23
N CYS A 192 7.02 -0.07 17.90
CA CYS A 192 6.12 -1.00 17.22
C CYS A 192 6.74 -2.40 17.05
N THR A 193 5.92 -3.44 17.15
CA THR A 193 6.32 -4.83 16.91
C THR A 193 6.53 -5.15 15.44
N ASP A 194 5.64 -4.63 14.56
CA ASP A 194 5.77 -4.69 13.11
C ASP A 194 5.77 -3.24 12.55
N PRO A 195 6.94 -2.66 12.27
CA PRO A 195 7.06 -1.26 11.86
C PRO A 195 6.41 -1.00 10.49
N LEU A 196 6.41 -1.98 9.59
CA LEU A 196 5.84 -1.84 8.25
C LEU A 196 4.31 -1.83 8.30
N LEU A 197 3.71 -2.74 9.08
CA LEU A 197 2.26 -2.74 9.32
C LEU A 197 1.81 -1.45 10.00
N ALA A 198 2.54 -1.01 11.03
CA ALA A 198 2.24 0.24 11.73
C ALA A 198 2.28 1.44 10.77
N ALA A 199 3.28 1.51 9.90
CA ALA A 199 3.37 2.55 8.88
C ALA A 199 2.18 2.53 7.89
N PHE A 200 1.73 1.35 7.46
CA PHE A 200 0.57 1.24 6.55
C PHE A 200 -0.73 1.70 7.22
N ASN A 201 -0.98 1.27 8.46
CA ASN A 201 -2.16 1.69 9.20
C ASN A 201 -2.13 3.20 9.47
N LEU A 202 -0.99 3.72 9.92
CA LEU A 202 -0.81 5.14 10.19
C LEU A 202 -0.99 6.00 8.93
N ALA A 203 -0.57 5.52 7.75
CA ALA A 203 -0.81 6.22 6.50
C ALA A 203 -2.31 6.35 6.16
N ILE A 204 -3.12 5.33 6.50
CA ILE A 204 -4.59 5.39 6.36
C ILE A 204 -5.16 6.37 7.38
N ASP A 205 -4.69 6.34 8.63
CA ASP A 205 -5.14 7.24 9.70
C ASP A 205 -4.89 8.71 9.31
N LEU A 206 -3.67 9.01 8.84
CA LEU A 206 -3.30 10.35 8.38
C LEU A 206 -4.10 10.80 7.15
N GLN A 207 -4.51 9.87 6.27
CA GLN A 207 -5.41 10.19 5.17
C GLN A 207 -6.79 10.61 5.67
N VAL A 208 -7.35 9.90 6.66
CA VAL A 208 -8.64 10.28 7.24
C VAL A 208 -8.53 11.65 7.94
N CYS A 209 -7.43 11.92 8.65
CA CYS A 209 -7.15 13.23 9.22
C CYS A 209 -7.06 14.33 8.14
N GLU A 210 -6.41 14.05 7.00
CA GLU A 210 -6.31 14.98 5.86
C GLU A 210 -7.69 15.35 5.29
N GLU A 211 -8.63 14.39 5.26
CA GLU A 211 -9.97 14.56 4.72
C GLU A 211 -10.90 15.32 5.69
N MET A 212 -10.75 15.08 7.00
CA MET A 212 -11.60 15.66 8.05
C MET A 212 -11.11 17.04 8.54
N GLU A 213 -9.80 17.22 8.77
CA GLU A 213 -9.21 18.45 9.33
C GLU A 213 -8.58 19.33 8.25
N LYS A 214 -9.39 20.18 7.61
CA LYS A 214 -8.95 21.04 6.49
C LYS A 214 -7.86 22.05 6.87
N GLU A 215 -7.85 22.54 8.12
CA GLU A 215 -6.93 23.57 8.60
C GLU A 215 -5.47 23.10 8.66
N HIS A 216 -5.25 21.82 8.98
CA HIS A 216 -3.92 21.21 9.10
C HIS A 216 -3.59 20.22 7.97
N LYS A 217 -4.35 20.29 6.87
CA LYS A 217 -4.24 19.36 5.73
C LYS A 217 -2.80 19.20 5.22
N VAL A 218 -2.08 20.30 5.05
CA VAL A 218 -0.69 20.30 4.55
C VAL A 218 0.21 19.53 5.51
N ALA A 219 0.10 19.79 6.82
CA ALA A 219 0.90 19.12 7.82
C ALA A 219 0.64 17.61 7.84
N TYR A 220 -0.63 17.16 7.79
CA TYR A 220 -0.94 15.73 7.72
C TYR A 220 -0.42 15.07 6.45
N ASN A 221 -0.49 15.75 5.31
CA ASN A 221 0.06 15.22 4.06
C ASN A 221 1.58 15.05 4.13
N ASP A 222 2.30 16.02 4.73
CA ASP A 222 3.75 15.93 4.95
C ASP A 222 4.11 14.77 5.90
N LEU A 223 3.37 14.63 7.00
CA LEU A 223 3.54 13.48 7.92
C LEU A 223 3.29 12.16 7.21
N ARG A 224 2.22 12.07 6.40
CA ARG A 224 1.90 10.87 5.62
C ARG A 224 3.04 10.55 4.67
N HIS A 225 3.55 11.55 3.95
CA HIS A 225 4.69 11.38 3.05
C HIS A 225 5.94 10.86 3.76
N ASN A 226 6.26 11.39 4.95
CA ASN A 226 7.37 10.91 5.78
C ASN A 226 7.22 9.44 6.19
N VAL A 227 6.01 9.02 6.57
CA VAL A 227 5.70 7.60 6.87
C VAL A 227 5.85 6.73 5.62
N MET A 228 5.45 7.23 4.44
CA MET A 228 5.66 6.52 3.18
C MET A 228 7.14 6.31 2.87
N ILE A 229 7.95 7.36 3.04
CA ILE A 229 9.41 7.28 2.86
C ILE A 229 10.03 6.32 3.88
N PHE A 230 9.57 6.33 5.13
CA PHE A 230 10.04 5.38 6.13
C PHE A 230 9.81 3.92 5.70
N ALA A 231 8.61 3.59 5.18
CA ALA A 231 8.32 2.27 4.65
C ALA A 231 9.23 1.89 3.46
N VAL A 232 9.51 2.84 2.56
CA VAL A 232 10.46 2.64 1.45
C VAL A 232 11.86 2.31 1.99
N LYS A 233 12.35 3.07 2.97
CA LYS A 233 13.66 2.82 3.59
C LYS A 233 13.77 1.41 4.16
N ILE A 234 12.72 0.87 4.79
CA ILE A 234 12.71 -0.52 5.27
C ILE A 234 12.94 -1.50 4.10
N ALA A 235 12.23 -1.31 2.99
CA ALA A 235 12.35 -2.17 1.81
C ALA A 235 13.72 -2.04 1.12
N GLU A 236 14.32 -0.85 1.12
CA GLU A 236 15.65 -0.60 0.56
C GLU A 236 16.78 -1.20 1.40
N GLN A 237 16.58 -1.40 2.70
CA GLN A 237 17.56 -2.06 3.57
C GLN A 237 17.58 -3.60 3.42
N CYS A 238 16.61 -4.19 2.70
CA CYS A 238 16.65 -5.62 2.40
C CYS A 238 17.64 -5.88 1.24
N TRP A 239 18.66 -6.70 1.48
CA TRP A 239 19.72 -6.96 0.50
C TRP A 239 19.41 -8.15 -0.40
N THR A 240 18.63 -9.10 0.10
CA THR A 240 18.27 -10.32 -0.65
C THR A 240 16.79 -10.32 -1.05
N ALA A 241 16.48 -10.93 -2.19
CA ALA A 241 15.10 -11.15 -2.62
C ALA A 241 14.33 -12.03 -1.62
N GLU A 242 15.03 -12.90 -0.89
CA GLU A 242 14.45 -13.74 0.17
C GLU A 242 13.97 -12.90 1.36
N GLU A 243 14.76 -11.91 1.81
CA GLU A 243 14.34 -10.98 2.88
C GLU A 243 13.09 -10.20 2.49
N ILE A 244 13.03 -9.69 1.25
CA ILE A 244 11.87 -8.97 0.74
C ILE A 244 10.66 -9.91 0.64
N ASN A 245 10.85 -11.14 0.17
CA ASN A 245 9.79 -12.15 0.14
C ASN A 245 9.25 -12.45 1.53
N VAL A 246 10.11 -12.60 2.53
CA VAL A 246 9.70 -12.79 3.93
C VAL A 246 8.95 -11.57 4.45
N LEU A 247 9.43 -10.35 4.14
CA LEU A 247 8.76 -9.11 4.54
C LEU A 247 7.33 -9.03 3.95
N LEU A 248 7.16 -9.35 2.66
CA LEU A 248 5.90 -9.21 1.94
C LEU A 248 4.90 -10.36 2.18
N SER A 249 5.39 -11.55 2.56
CA SER A 249 4.56 -12.74 2.81
C SER A 249 3.95 -12.78 4.23
N ARG A 250 4.32 -11.83 5.11
CA ARG A 250 3.72 -11.73 6.45
C ARG A 250 2.21 -11.52 6.39
N LYS A 251 1.48 -12.34 7.15
CA LYS A 251 0.00 -12.37 7.21
C LYS A 251 -0.60 -11.52 8.34
N VAL A 252 0.22 -10.93 9.20
CA VAL A 252 -0.26 -10.21 10.38
C VAL A 252 -1.03 -8.95 9.95
N GLY A 253 -2.30 -8.82 10.32
CA GLY A 253 -3.13 -7.66 9.97
C GLY A 253 -3.73 -7.68 8.56
N SER A 254 -3.52 -8.73 7.76
CA SER A 254 -4.29 -8.93 6.53
C SER A 254 -5.61 -9.64 6.82
N PRO A 255 -6.72 -9.31 6.11
CA PRO A 255 -7.97 -10.04 6.24
C PRO A 255 -7.78 -11.49 5.76
N LEU A 256 -8.58 -12.42 6.28
CA LEU A 256 -8.47 -13.86 6.00
C LEU A 256 -8.47 -14.18 4.49
N ALA A 257 -9.25 -13.47 3.69
CA ALA A 257 -9.30 -13.65 2.24
C ALA A 257 -7.96 -13.31 1.54
N ASP A 258 -7.19 -12.35 2.07
CA ASP A 258 -5.91 -11.95 1.48
C ASP A 258 -4.77 -12.88 1.95
N CYS A 259 -4.98 -13.68 2.98
CA CYS A 259 -3.96 -14.59 3.55
C CYS A 259 -3.62 -15.79 2.65
N GLU A 260 -4.47 -16.08 1.66
CA GLU A 260 -4.23 -17.10 0.62
C GLU A 260 -3.35 -16.58 -0.52
N LEU A 261 -3.21 -15.25 -0.64
CA LEU A 261 -2.35 -14.66 -1.64
C LEU A 261 -0.88 -14.83 -1.25
N PRO A 262 0.03 -14.94 -2.24
CA PRO A 262 1.46 -15.09 -1.97
C PRO A 262 2.05 -13.89 -1.22
N PHE A 263 1.49 -12.69 -1.42
CA PHE A 263 1.97 -11.45 -0.80
C PHE A 263 0.83 -10.61 -0.22
N PRO A 264 0.35 -10.93 0.99
CA PRO A 264 -0.74 -10.20 1.64
C PRO A 264 -0.38 -8.73 1.95
N ARG A 265 0.89 -8.44 2.27
CA ARG A 265 1.35 -7.06 2.56
C ARG A 265 1.22 -6.12 1.36
N ILE A 266 1.33 -6.63 0.14
CA ILE A 266 1.16 -5.82 -1.07
C ILE A 266 -0.29 -5.37 -1.19
N GLN A 267 -1.26 -6.23 -0.88
CA GLN A 267 -2.67 -5.86 -0.88
C GLN A 267 -2.95 -4.79 0.19
N LEU A 268 -2.33 -4.91 1.36
CA LEU A 268 -2.44 -3.90 2.40
C LEU A 268 -1.83 -2.56 1.94
N ALA A 269 -0.65 -2.57 1.34
CA ALA A 269 0.00 -1.38 0.78
C ALA A 269 -0.82 -0.71 -0.33
N LEU A 270 -1.53 -1.50 -1.15
CA LEU A 270 -2.47 -0.99 -2.16
C LEU A 270 -3.67 -0.32 -1.51
N LYS A 271 -4.24 -0.94 -0.46
CA LYS A 271 -5.36 -0.38 0.32
C LYS A 271 -4.97 0.90 1.05
N SER A 272 -3.74 1.00 1.54
CA SER A 272 -3.21 2.19 2.21
C SER A 272 -2.59 3.22 1.25
N HIS A 273 -2.78 3.05 -0.07
CA HIS A 273 -2.29 3.97 -1.10
C HIS A 273 -0.78 4.29 -1.03
N MET A 274 0.05 3.33 -0.61
CA MET A 274 1.51 3.50 -0.41
C MET A 274 2.26 3.44 -1.75
N LYS A 275 2.01 4.39 -2.64
CA LYS A 275 2.58 4.43 -4.00
C LYS A 275 4.11 4.35 -4.01
N PRO A 276 4.87 5.12 -3.19
CA PRO A 276 6.34 5.07 -3.21
C PRO A 276 6.91 3.69 -2.84
N PHE A 277 6.31 3.05 -1.83
CA PHE A 277 6.70 1.72 -1.39
C PHE A 277 6.46 0.68 -2.49
N LEU A 278 5.28 0.71 -3.11
CA LEU A 278 4.94 -0.18 -4.21
C LEU A 278 5.86 0.02 -5.42
N SER A 279 6.25 1.26 -5.72
CA SER A 279 7.17 1.57 -6.82
C SER A 279 8.65 1.30 -6.52
N SER A 280 9.00 0.88 -5.30
CA SER A 280 10.40 0.60 -4.96
C SER A 280 10.97 -0.54 -5.80
N LEU A 281 12.23 -0.43 -6.19
CA LEU A 281 12.90 -1.40 -7.07
C LEU A 281 12.88 -2.81 -6.47
N SER A 282 13.17 -2.91 -5.17
CA SER A 282 13.16 -4.14 -4.39
C SER A 282 11.82 -4.89 -4.46
N VAL A 283 10.72 -4.15 -4.24
CA VAL A 283 9.36 -4.73 -4.27
C VAL A 283 8.96 -5.07 -5.70
N GLN A 284 9.24 -4.19 -6.67
CA GLN A 284 8.93 -4.43 -8.08
C GLN A 284 9.68 -5.63 -8.66
N ALA A 285 10.97 -5.79 -8.38
CA ALA A 285 11.76 -6.94 -8.83
C ALA A 285 11.22 -8.26 -8.26
N THR A 286 10.76 -8.25 -7.01
CA THR A 286 10.16 -9.42 -6.36
C THR A 286 8.80 -9.78 -6.99
N ILE A 287 7.96 -8.77 -7.25
CA ILE A 287 6.69 -8.94 -7.95
C ILE A 287 6.91 -9.41 -9.38
N GLU A 288 7.90 -8.86 -10.08
CA GLU A 288 8.29 -9.26 -11.43
C GLU A 288 8.76 -10.72 -11.44
N GLY A 289 9.60 -11.12 -10.48
CA GLY A 289 10.00 -12.51 -10.29
C GLY A 289 8.80 -13.44 -10.11
N HIS A 290 7.81 -13.05 -9.30
CA HIS A 290 6.59 -13.83 -9.13
C HIS A 290 5.69 -13.82 -10.38
N TRP A 291 5.62 -12.70 -11.11
CA TRP A 291 4.84 -12.52 -12.33
C TRP A 291 5.36 -13.42 -13.46
N HIS A 292 6.68 -13.46 -13.64
CA HIS A 292 7.37 -14.31 -14.60
C HIS A 292 7.41 -15.78 -14.16
N GLY A 293 7.58 -16.05 -12.86
CA GLY A 293 7.68 -17.42 -12.35
C GLY A 293 8.82 -18.20 -12.99
N ARG A 294 8.52 -19.31 -13.71
CA ARG A 294 9.53 -20.07 -14.48
C ARG A 294 9.88 -19.44 -15.84
N TRP A 295 9.21 -18.37 -16.25
CA TRP A 295 9.42 -17.69 -17.53
C TRP A 295 10.51 -16.60 -17.44
N THR A 296 11.56 -16.83 -16.64
CA THR A 296 12.68 -15.89 -16.44
C THR A 296 13.64 -15.81 -17.63
N ASP A 297 13.60 -16.79 -18.54
CA ASP A 297 14.45 -16.80 -19.75
C ASP A 297 13.93 -15.90 -20.89
N ILE A 298 12.83 -15.18 -20.67
CA ILE A 298 12.28 -14.25 -21.66
C ILE A 298 13.30 -13.13 -21.93
N GLY A 299 13.66 -12.96 -23.20
CA GLY A 299 14.68 -12.03 -23.65
C GLY A 299 15.99 -12.70 -24.06
N LYS A 300 16.26 -13.95 -23.66
CA LYS A 300 17.50 -14.66 -24.07
C LYS A 300 17.47 -15.07 -25.54
N SER A 301 16.31 -15.44 -26.09
CA SER A 301 16.17 -15.73 -27.52
C SER A 301 14.81 -15.30 -28.05
N LYS A 302 14.83 -14.35 -29.00
CA LYS A 302 13.60 -13.78 -29.59
C LYS A 302 12.74 -14.85 -30.27
N PHE A 303 13.34 -15.88 -30.85
CA PHE A 303 12.62 -16.97 -31.52
C PHE A 303 11.87 -17.88 -30.55
N GLN A 304 12.48 -18.27 -29.42
CA GLN A 304 11.78 -19.09 -28.42
C GLN A 304 10.65 -18.30 -27.77
N ASP A 305 10.85 -17.01 -27.50
CA ASP A 305 9.80 -16.14 -26.97
C ASP A 305 8.65 -15.96 -27.95
N LEU A 306 8.95 -15.81 -29.24
CA LEU A 306 7.93 -15.74 -30.29
C LEU A 306 7.17 -17.06 -30.40
N SER A 307 7.86 -18.20 -30.36
CA SER A 307 7.24 -19.52 -30.38
C SER A 307 6.34 -19.75 -29.15
N ARG A 308 6.79 -19.37 -27.95
CA ARG A 308 6.00 -19.42 -26.71
C ARG A 308 4.73 -18.56 -26.82
N LYS A 309 4.87 -17.31 -27.28
CA LYS A 309 3.73 -16.40 -27.49
C LYS A 309 2.76 -16.95 -28.53
N PHE A 310 3.26 -17.45 -29.66
CA PHE A 310 2.43 -18.03 -30.72
C PHE A 310 1.67 -19.26 -30.24
N ARG A 311 2.32 -20.16 -29.49
CA ARG A 311 1.68 -21.33 -28.89
C ARG A 311 0.55 -20.94 -27.94
N HIS A 312 0.77 -19.93 -27.09
CA HIS A 312 -0.29 -19.42 -26.22
C HIS A 312 -1.36 -18.63 -26.95
N PHE A 313 -1.05 -17.99 -28.08
CA PHE A 313 -2.03 -17.24 -28.85
C PHE A 313 -2.96 -18.16 -29.65
N LEU A 314 -2.39 -19.16 -30.33
CA LEU A 314 -3.14 -20.05 -31.23
C LEU A 314 -3.75 -21.25 -30.50
N CYS A 315 -2.99 -21.89 -29.61
CA CYS A 315 -3.39 -23.14 -28.97
C CYS A 315 -4.05 -22.95 -27.59
N TYR A 316 -4.39 -21.72 -27.20
CA TYR A 316 -5.03 -21.45 -25.91
C TYR A 316 -6.24 -22.35 -25.59
N PRO A 317 -7.26 -22.49 -26.46
CA PRO A 317 -8.45 -23.27 -26.11
C PRO A 317 -8.10 -24.74 -25.84
N ILE A 318 -7.18 -25.31 -26.61
CA ILE A 318 -6.70 -26.68 -26.45
C ILE A 318 -5.92 -26.82 -25.14
N LEU A 319 -4.97 -25.92 -24.88
CA LEU A 319 -4.14 -25.94 -23.67
C LEU A 319 -4.96 -25.73 -22.39
N ALA A 320 -5.99 -24.87 -22.43
CA ALA A 320 -6.88 -24.63 -21.31
C ALA A 320 -7.72 -25.87 -20.98
N LEU A 321 -8.27 -26.55 -21.99
CA LEU A 321 -9.00 -27.80 -21.82
C LEU A 321 -8.11 -28.88 -21.20
N PHE A 322 -6.89 -29.07 -21.73
CA PHE A 322 -5.93 -30.01 -21.15
C PHE A 322 -5.57 -29.65 -19.71
N HIS A 323 -5.42 -28.38 -19.37
CA HIS A 323 -5.14 -27.96 -17.98
C HIS A 323 -6.30 -28.31 -17.04
N ILE A 324 -7.55 -28.13 -17.46
CA ILE A 324 -8.74 -28.47 -16.68
C ILE A 324 -8.81 -29.99 -16.46
N ILE A 325 -8.64 -30.78 -17.52
CA ILE A 325 -8.69 -32.25 -17.44
C ILE A 325 -7.54 -32.80 -16.58
N SER A 326 -6.34 -32.22 -16.72
CA SER A 326 -5.14 -32.66 -16.00
C SER A 326 -5.06 -32.13 -14.56
N ALA A 327 -6.00 -31.29 -14.10
CA ALA A 327 -5.90 -30.56 -12.84
C ALA A 327 -4.52 -29.86 -12.63
N GLY A 328 -3.89 -29.41 -13.72
CA GLY A 328 -2.61 -28.71 -13.69
C GLY A 328 -1.35 -29.57 -13.47
N PHE A 329 -1.45 -30.91 -13.58
CA PHE A 329 -0.29 -31.81 -13.44
C PHE A 329 0.68 -31.74 -14.64
N TYR A 330 0.18 -31.83 -15.87
CA TYR A 330 1.02 -31.85 -17.08
C TYR A 330 1.37 -30.45 -17.61
N ILE A 331 0.51 -29.45 -17.40
CA ILE A 331 0.70 -28.08 -17.91
C ILE A 331 0.82 -27.12 -16.73
N GLU A 332 2.03 -27.00 -16.16
CA GLU A 332 2.28 -26.04 -15.08
C GLU A 332 2.25 -24.57 -15.55
N THR A 333 2.25 -24.34 -16.86
CA THR A 333 2.37 -23.02 -17.47
C THR A 333 1.28 -22.04 -17.02
N PHE A 334 0.06 -22.51 -16.73
CA PHE A 334 -1.04 -21.65 -16.28
C PHE A 334 -0.99 -21.30 -14.78
N LYS A 335 -0.08 -21.90 -14.00
CA LYS A 335 0.17 -21.47 -12.60
C LYS A 335 0.70 -20.03 -12.59
N TYR A 336 1.46 -19.64 -13.62
CA TYR A 336 2.11 -18.34 -13.72
C TYR A 336 1.15 -17.22 -14.16
N PRO A 337 1.16 -16.04 -13.50
CA PRO A 337 0.32 -14.91 -13.86
C PRO A 337 0.54 -14.39 -15.29
N LEU A 338 1.80 -14.27 -15.73
CA LEU A 338 2.13 -13.79 -17.07
C LEU A 338 1.48 -14.63 -18.18
N ALA A 339 1.58 -15.96 -18.07
CA ALA A 339 0.99 -16.87 -19.05
C ALA A 339 -0.54 -16.79 -19.06
N ARG A 340 -1.19 -16.64 -17.90
CA ARG A 340 -2.64 -16.41 -17.81
C ARG A 340 -3.04 -15.09 -18.46
N TYR A 341 -2.27 -14.03 -18.23
CA TYR A 341 -2.49 -12.72 -18.84
C TYR A 341 -2.38 -12.76 -20.37
N THR A 342 -1.28 -13.31 -20.92
CA THR A 342 -1.09 -13.38 -22.37
C THR A 342 -2.17 -14.20 -23.06
N SER A 343 -2.63 -15.27 -22.41
CA SER A 343 -3.70 -16.12 -22.91
C SER A 343 -5.06 -15.40 -22.90
N ARG A 344 -5.37 -14.65 -21.84
CA ARG A 344 -6.58 -13.80 -21.78
C ARG A 344 -6.56 -12.70 -22.83
N LEU A 345 -5.41 -12.06 -23.02
CA LEU A 345 -5.21 -11.05 -24.07
C LEU A 345 -5.43 -11.65 -25.46
N ALA A 346 -4.84 -12.82 -25.75
CA ALA A 346 -5.01 -13.51 -27.02
C ALA A 346 -6.50 -13.83 -27.30
N SER A 347 -7.18 -14.38 -26.30
CA SER A 347 -8.61 -14.69 -26.39
C SER A 347 -9.46 -13.43 -26.62
N TYR A 348 -9.10 -12.30 -26.01
CA TYR A 348 -9.78 -11.02 -26.24
C TYR A 348 -9.51 -10.45 -27.63
N ILE A 349 -8.28 -10.54 -28.14
CA ILE A 349 -7.94 -10.11 -29.51
C ILE A 349 -8.72 -10.95 -30.53
N LEU A 350 -8.81 -12.27 -30.33
CA LEU A 350 -9.62 -13.15 -31.19
C LEU A 350 -11.10 -12.73 -31.19
N PHE A 351 -11.65 -12.44 -30.00
CA PHE A 351 -13.01 -11.90 -29.86
C PHE A 351 -13.21 -10.60 -30.66
N LEU A 352 -12.27 -9.65 -30.59
CA LEU A 352 -12.33 -8.41 -31.36
C LEU A 352 -12.21 -8.64 -32.87
N ILE A 353 -11.32 -9.53 -33.32
CA ILE A 353 -11.18 -9.88 -34.73
C ILE A 353 -12.50 -10.46 -35.27
N ILE A 354 -13.14 -11.35 -34.52
CA ILE A 354 -14.43 -11.93 -34.90
C ILE A 354 -15.53 -10.86 -34.93
N LEU A 355 -15.57 -9.96 -33.94
CA LEU A 355 -16.52 -8.84 -33.95
C LEU A 355 -16.34 -7.93 -35.18
N ILE A 356 -15.09 -7.56 -35.49
CA ILE A 356 -14.78 -6.75 -36.68
C ILE A 356 -15.16 -7.52 -37.95
N PHE A 357 -14.90 -8.81 -38.02
CA PHE A 357 -15.26 -9.64 -39.17
C PHE A 357 -16.77 -9.70 -39.38
N ILE A 358 -17.57 -9.91 -38.32
CA ILE A 358 -19.04 -9.88 -38.37
C ILE A 358 -19.53 -8.50 -38.87
N ARG A 359 -18.89 -7.42 -38.42
CA ARG A 359 -19.25 -6.05 -38.85
C ARG A 359 -18.84 -5.74 -40.28
N PHE A 360 -17.67 -6.18 -40.70
CA PHE A 360 -17.15 -5.98 -42.06
C PHE A 360 -18.01 -6.71 -43.09
N PHE A 361 -18.37 -7.96 -42.82
CA PHE A 361 -19.30 -8.76 -43.64
C PHE A 361 -20.78 -8.51 -43.28
N GLY A 362 -21.08 -7.39 -42.63
CA GLY A 362 -22.43 -6.99 -42.25
C GLY A 362 -23.36 -6.76 -43.46
N ARG A 363 -24.62 -6.39 -43.18
CA ARG A 363 -25.68 -6.20 -44.19
C ARG A 363 -25.44 -4.97 -45.06
N THR A 364 -24.59 -5.08 -46.08
CA THR A 364 -24.36 -4.06 -47.12
C THR A 364 -24.96 -4.48 -48.46
N GLY A 365 -25.42 -3.50 -49.26
CA GLY A 365 -26.03 -3.75 -50.57
C GLY A 365 -27.34 -4.53 -50.52
N GLU A 366 -27.51 -5.52 -51.39
CA GLU A 366 -28.74 -6.32 -51.53
C GLU A 366 -29.10 -7.12 -50.26
N ARG A 367 -28.10 -7.49 -49.45
CA ARG A 367 -28.28 -8.16 -48.14
C ARG A 367 -28.89 -7.28 -47.06
N SER A 368 -29.05 -5.99 -47.31
CA SER A 368 -29.79 -5.07 -46.42
C SER A 368 -31.32 -5.30 -46.44
N SER A 369 -31.83 -6.01 -47.45
CA SER A 369 -33.24 -6.40 -47.55
C SER A 369 -33.58 -7.62 -46.69
N GLU A 370 -32.59 -8.29 -46.11
CA GLU A 370 -32.80 -9.51 -45.33
C GLU A 370 -33.08 -9.15 -43.86
N ARG A 371 -34.33 -9.35 -43.43
CA ARG A 371 -34.75 -9.14 -42.03
C ARG A 371 -34.17 -10.21 -41.12
N SER A 372 -34.00 -11.43 -41.64
CA SER A 372 -33.43 -12.59 -40.96
C SER A 372 -31.94 -12.41 -40.62
N LEU A 373 -31.57 -12.75 -39.38
CA LEU A 373 -30.18 -12.84 -38.91
C LEU A 373 -29.57 -14.24 -39.15
N LEU A 374 -30.40 -15.21 -39.54
CA LEU A 374 -30.08 -16.64 -39.68
C LEU A 374 -29.58 -17.05 -41.08
N ASN A 375 -29.31 -16.10 -41.98
CA ASN A 375 -29.14 -16.42 -43.40
C ASN A 375 -27.85 -17.15 -43.77
N SER A 376 -26.83 -17.11 -42.91
CA SER A 376 -25.58 -17.86 -43.13
C SER A 376 -25.20 -18.62 -41.88
N TYR A 377 -24.95 -19.93 -42.05
CA TYR A 377 -24.46 -20.80 -40.99
C TYR A 377 -23.16 -20.28 -40.36
N LEU A 378 -22.25 -19.72 -41.18
CA LEU A 378 -21.01 -19.13 -40.69
C LEU A 378 -21.26 -17.93 -39.78
N ARG A 379 -22.20 -17.05 -40.14
CA ARG A 379 -22.55 -15.89 -39.31
C ARG A 379 -23.17 -16.32 -37.98
N LEU A 380 -24.04 -17.32 -38.00
CA LEU A 380 -24.62 -17.89 -36.79
C LEU A 380 -23.54 -18.49 -35.88
N ILE A 381 -22.58 -19.24 -36.42
CA ILE A 381 -21.46 -19.76 -35.62
C ILE A 381 -20.68 -18.61 -34.97
N LEU A 382 -20.32 -17.59 -35.74
CA LEU A 382 -19.53 -16.46 -35.24
C LEU A 382 -20.28 -15.62 -34.20
N GLU A 383 -21.57 -15.31 -34.42
CA GLU A 383 -22.42 -14.61 -33.45
C GLU A 383 -22.63 -15.47 -32.19
N SER A 384 -22.83 -16.79 -32.33
CA SER A 384 -22.95 -17.69 -31.17
C SER A 384 -21.68 -17.73 -30.33
N TYR A 385 -20.48 -17.72 -30.95
CA TYR A 385 -19.21 -17.60 -30.26
C TYR A 385 -19.09 -16.29 -29.48
N VAL A 386 -19.51 -15.17 -30.08
CA VAL A 386 -19.50 -13.85 -29.43
C VAL A 386 -20.38 -13.87 -28.17
N TYR A 387 -21.60 -14.40 -28.25
CA TYR A 387 -22.48 -14.48 -27.08
C TYR A 387 -21.97 -15.44 -26.02
N LEU A 388 -21.39 -16.58 -26.41
CA LEU A 388 -20.74 -17.49 -25.47
C LEU A 388 -19.55 -16.83 -24.75
N TYR A 389 -18.77 -16.03 -25.46
CA TYR A 389 -17.68 -15.25 -24.88
C TYR A 389 -18.19 -14.22 -23.87
N VAL A 390 -19.23 -13.46 -24.23
CA VAL A 390 -19.86 -12.47 -23.33
C VAL A 390 -20.47 -13.16 -22.10
N TYR A 391 -21.06 -14.34 -22.26
CA TYR A 391 -21.54 -15.13 -21.14
C TYR A 391 -20.41 -15.51 -20.18
N GLY A 392 -19.26 -15.97 -20.70
CA GLY A 392 -18.07 -16.24 -19.88
C GLY A 392 -17.55 -14.99 -19.15
N LEU A 393 -17.62 -13.83 -19.81
CA LEU A 393 -17.30 -12.54 -19.20
C LEU A 393 -18.28 -12.19 -18.06
N ALA A 394 -19.58 -12.42 -18.25
CA ALA A 394 -20.60 -12.21 -17.23
C ALA A 394 -20.42 -13.13 -16.01
N VAL A 395 -20.10 -14.41 -16.23
CA VAL A 395 -19.79 -15.36 -15.15
C VAL A 395 -18.55 -14.93 -14.37
N THR A 396 -17.49 -14.50 -15.06
CA THR A 396 -16.28 -13.97 -14.41
C THR A 396 -16.60 -12.73 -13.57
N HIS A 397 -17.40 -11.81 -14.12
CA HIS A 397 -17.85 -10.61 -13.42
C HIS A 397 -18.67 -10.97 -12.17
N TYR A 398 -19.56 -11.96 -12.26
CA TYR A 398 -20.35 -12.44 -11.13
C TYR A 398 -19.49 -13.09 -10.03
N ILE A 399 -18.54 -13.95 -10.38
CA ILE A 399 -17.63 -14.59 -9.40
C ILE A 399 -16.83 -13.52 -8.66
N GLU A 400 -16.30 -12.54 -9.37
CA GLU A 400 -15.52 -11.46 -8.76
C GLU A 400 -16.39 -10.55 -7.88
N PHE A 401 -17.62 -10.28 -8.30
CA PHE A 401 -18.62 -9.57 -7.49
C PHE A 401 -18.93 -10.33 -6.19
N ALA A 402 -19.20 -11.64 -6.29
CA ALA A 402 -19.49 -12.49 -5.13
C ALA A 402 -18.32 -12.57 -4.15
N SER A 403 -17.08 -12.63 -4.66
CA SER A 403 -15.87 -12.73 -3.81
C SER A 403 -15.51 -11.43 -3.06
N LYS A 404 -15.78 -10.26 -3.63
CA LYS A 404 -15.29 -8.96 -3.10
C LYS A 404 -16.35 -8.14 -2.36
N GLY A 405 -17.64 -8.40 -2.65
CA GLY A 405 -18.76 -7.62 -2.14
C GLY A 405 -19.02 -6.32 -2.91
N LEU A 406 -20.23 -5.77 -2.79
CA LEU A 406 -20.76 -4.70 -3.66
C LEU A 406 -19.92 -3.41 -3.62
N ILE A 407 -19.68 -2.85 -2.43
CA ILE A 407 -19.03 -1.55 -2.26
C ILE A 407 -17.58 -1.57 -2.77
N ARG A 408 -16.82 -2.62 -2.44
CA ARG A 408 -15.42 -2.74 -2.85
C ARG A 408 -15.28 -3.08 -4.33
N PHE A 409 -16.24 -3.79 -4.90
CA PHE A 409 -16.21 -4.15 -6.31
C PHE A 409 -16.45 -2.93 -7.21
N TYR A 410 -17.45 -2.10 -6.90
CA TYR A 410 -17.83 -0.94 -7.72
C TYR A 410 -17.05 0.35 -7.42
N SER A 411 -16.05 0.31 -6.53
CA SER A 411 -15.15 1.45 -6.32
C SER A 411 -14.29 1.76 -7.54
N ALA A 412 -14.05 0.75 -8.38
CA ALA A 412 -13.28 0.88 -9.60
C ALA A 412 -14.18 1.18 -10.81
N TRP A 413 -13.93 2.31 -11.48
CA TRP A 413 -14.76 2.77 -12.61
C TRP A 413 -14.85 1.78 -13.78
N TRP A 414 -13.78 1.03 -14.07
CA TRP A 414 -13.76 0.03 -15.14
C TRP A 414 -14.74 -1.13 -14.92
N ARG A 415 -15.18 -1.38 -13.68
CA ARG A 415 -16.20 -2.39 -13.38
C ARG A 415 -17.58 -1.99 -13.87
N TRP A 416 -17.90 -0.69 -13.75
CA TRP A 416 -19.12 -0.14 -14.35
C TRP A 416 -19.09 -0.25 -15.87
N PHE A 417 -17.94 -0.02 -16.48
CA PHE A 417 -17.76 -0.17 -17.92
C PHE A 417 -18.02 -1.62 -18.39
N ASP A 418 -17.45 -2.62 -17.70
CA ASP A 418 -17.68 -4.03 -18.01
C ASP A 418 -19.17 -4.42 -17.84
N LEU A 419 -19.86 -3.88 -16.83
CA LEU A 419 -21.29 -4.11 -16.61
C LEU A 419 -22.14 -3.56 -17.77
N ILE A 420 -21.85 -2.34 -18.22
CA ILE A 420 -22.56 -1.72 -19.35
C ILE A 420 -22.31 -2.53 -20.63
N LEU A 421 -21.09 -3.02 -20.85
CA LEU A 421 -20.76 -3.87 -22.00
C LEU A 421 -21.59 -5.17 -22.00
N ILE A 422 -21.67 -5.86 -20.86
CA ILE A 422 -22.49 -7.07 -20.69
C ILE A 422 -23.96 -6.76 -20.97
N TRP A 423 -24.46 -5.65 -20.44
CA TRP A 423 -25.84 -5.23 -20.62
C TRP A 423 -26.16 -4.95 -22.09
N LEU A 424 -25.29 -4.24 -22.83
CA LEU A 424 -25.50 -3.96 -24.25
C LEU A 424 -25.52 -5.23 -25.11
N PHE A 425 -24.61 -6.18 -24.87
CA PHE A 425 -24.62 -7.46 -25.58
C PHE A 425 -25.84 -8.32 -25.21
N SER A 426 -26.28 -8.28 -23.95
CA SER A 426 -27.51 -8.97 -23.51
C SER A 426 -28.76 -8.39 -24.19
N GLY A 427 -28.84 -7.05 -24.31
CA GLY A 427 -29.89 -6.37 -25.07
C GLY A 427 -29.86 -6.72 -26.56
N SER A 428 -28.68 -6.81 -27.17
CA SER A 428 -28.51 -7.30 -28.54
C SER A 428 -28.99 -8.75 -28.68
N PHE A 429 -28.63 -9.65 -27.77
CA PHE A 429 -29.09 -11.04 -27.80
C PHE A 429 -30.62 -11.15 -27.69
N PHE A 430 -31.24 -10.36 -26.80
CA PHE A 430 -32.70 -10.29 -26.70
C PHE A 430 -33.34 -9.85 -28.03
N CYS A 431 -32.80 -8.80 -28.67
CA CYS A 431 -33.29 -8.33 -29.97
C CYS A 431 -33.09 -9.36 -31.08
N PHE A 432 -32.01 -10.15 -31.04
CA PHE A 432 -31.78 -11.26 -31.98
C PHE A 432 -32.89 -12.32 -31.89
N ILE A 433 -33.23 -12.76 -30.67
CA ILE A 433 -34.31 -13.73 -30.44
C ILE A 433 -35.67 -13.15 -30.85
N MET A 434 -35.96 -11.91 -30.45
CA MET A 434 -37.22 -11.26 -30.82
C MET A 434 -37.38 -11.10 -32.32
N THR A 435 -36.30 -10.75 -33.04
CA THR A 435 -36.32 -10.69 -34.51
C THR A 435 -36.65 -12.04 -35.13
N ALA A 436 -36.11 -13.14 -34.60
CA ALA A 436 -36.43 -14.49 -35.08
C ALA A 436 -37.92 -14.85 -34.84
N VAL A 437 -38.46 -14.49 -33.67
CA VAL A 437 -39.88 -14.70 -33.34
C VAL A 437 -40.79 -13.88 -34.25
N THR A 438 -40.51 -12.58 -34.44
CA THR A 438 -41.32 -11.71 -35.30
C THR A 438 -41.33 -12.21 -36.75
N ILE A 439 -40.19 -12.69 -37.28
CA ILE A 439 -40.15 -13.28 -38.63
C ILE A 439 -40.96 -14.58 -38.71
N SER A 440 -40.95 -15.39 -37.65
CA SER A 440 -41.75 -16.62 -37.61
C SER A 440 -43.26 -16.35 -37.63
N GLN A 441 -43.69 -15.22 -37.04
CA GLN A 441 -45.08 -14.80 -37.00
C GLN A 441 -45.52 -14.10 -38.28
N ASP A 442 -44.70 -13.18 -38.81
CA ASP A 442 -45.01 -12.38 -40.00
C ASP A 442 -44.82 -13.17 -41.31
N GLY A 443 -43.96 -14.19 -41.32
CA GLY A 443 -43.54 -14.94 -42.52
C GLY A 443 -42.65 -14.15 -43.49
N LEU A 444 -42.44 -12.85 -43.26
CA LEU A 444 -41.69 -11.93 -44.12
C LEU A 444 -40.18 -11.99 -43.82
N LYS A 445 -39.47 -12.91 -44.50
CA LYS A 445 -38.00 -13.07 -44.35
C LYS A 445 -37.18 -12.00 -45.06
N GLN A 446 -37.69 -11.49 -46.20
CA GLN A 446 -37.05 -10.46 -47.01
C GLN A 446 -38.02 -9.29 -47.16
N LEU A 447 -37.56 -8.12 -46.73
CA LEU A 447 -38.28 -6.86 -46.87
C LEU A 447 -37.24 -5.75 -47.05
N HIS A 448 -37.37 -4.96 -48.10
CA HIS A 448 -36.44 -3.85 -48.33
C HIS A 448 -36.43 -2.88 -47.13
N ARG A 449 -35.24 -2.49 -46.66
CA ARG A 449 -35.01 -1.74 -45.41
C ARG A 449 -35.83 -0.46 -45.25
N ARG A 450 -36.20 0.20 -46.36
CA ARG A 450 -37.05 1.41 -46.38
C ARG A 450 -38.45 1.18 -45.79
N HIS A 451 -38.96 -0.05 -45.83
CA HIS A 451 -40.29 -0.40 -45.35
C HIS A 451 -40.28 -0.95 -43.91
N TRP A 452 -39.14 -0.95 -43.25
CA TRP A 452 -39.05 -1.42 -41.87
C TRP A 452 -39.65 -0.38 -40.94
N VAL A 453 -40.40 -0.84 -39.95
CA VAL A 453 -40.94 0.03 -38.91
C VAL A 453 -39.80 0.50 -38.01
N TYR A 454 -39.87 1.74 -37.50
CA TYR A 454 -38.79 2.35 -36.72
C TYR A 454 -38.44 1.58 -35.43
N TYR A 455 -39.38 0.82 -34.86
CA TYR A 455 -39.17 -0.01 -33.67
C TYR A 455 -38.86 -1.49 -34.00
N ASP A 456 -38.55 -1.82 -35.25
CA ASP A 456 -38.23 -3.20 -35.62
C ASP A 456 -37.00 -3.71 -34.83
N PHE A 457 -37.11 -4.88 -34.22
CA PHE A 457 -36.08 -5.45 -33.33
C PHE A 457 -34.74 -5.66 -34.06
N SER A 458 -34.76 -5.84 -35.38
CA SER A 458 -33.56 -5.93 -36.23
C SER A 458 -32.77 -4.62 -36.29
N ILE A 459 -33.45 -3.46 -36.27
CA ILE A 459 -32.80 -2.13 -36.22
C ILE A 459 -32.22 -1.88 -34.83
N ILE A 460 -33.03 -2.18 -33.80
CA ILE A 460 -32.62 -2.04 -32.40
C ILE A 460 -31.40 -2.93 -32.14
N TYR A 461 -31.40 -4.16 -32.66
CA TYR A 461 -30.24 -5.06 -32.65
C TYR A 461 -28.97 -4.39 -33.21
N ASP A 462 -29.05 -3.78 -34.40
CA ASP A 462 -27.90 -3.15 -35.04
C ASP A 462 -27.32 -2.00 -34.20
N ILE A 463 -28.18 -1.25 -33.50
CA ILE A 463 -27.80 -0.17 -32.57
C ILE A 463 -27.08 -0.74 -31.35
N TYR A 464 -27.71 -1.68 -30.63
CA TYR A 464 -27.11 -2.30 -29.44
C TYR A 464 -25.80 -3.01 -29.75
N PHE A 465 -25.77 -3.82 -30.81
CA PHE A 465 -24.57 -4.54 -31.25
C PHE A 465 -23.47 -3.56 -31.70
N GLY A 466 -23.84 -2.38 -32.20
CA GLY A 466 -22.92 -1.32 -32.63
C GLY A 466 -22.25 -0.63 -31.47
N ALA A 467 -23.07 -0.16 -30.53
CA ALA A 467 -22.59 0.41 -29.28
C ALA A 467 -21.69 -0.59 -28.53
N ALA A 468 -22.12 -1.86 -28.43
CA ALA A 468 -21.35 -2.92 -27.78
C ALA A 468 -20.00 -3.17 -28.47
N SER A 469 -19.94 -3.14 -29.80
CA SER A 469 -18.69 -3.31 -30.57
C SER A 469 -17.70 -2.18 -30.32
N VAL A 470 -18.17 -0.92 -30.27
CA VAL A 470 -17.33 0.25 -29.95
C VAL A 470 -16.79 0.15 -28.53
N MET A 471 -17.64 -0.20 -27.57
CA MET A 471 -17.21 -0.39 -26.18
C MET A 471 -16.23 -1.56 -26.02
N ALA A 472 -16.43 -2.66 -26.74
CA ALA A 472 -15.48 -3.77 -26.77
C ALA A 472 -14.11 -3.33 -27.30
N LEU A 473 -14.06 -2.54 -28.38
CA LEU A 473 -12.79 -2.00 -28.87
C LEU A 473 -12.11 -1.12 -27.83
N TRP A 474 -12.86 -0.24 -27.14
CA TRP A 474 -12.30 0.61 -26.10
C TRP A 474 -11.71 -0.19 -24.93
N ARG A 475 -12.36 -1.28 -24.51
CA ARG A 475 -11.88 -2.14 -23.42
C ARG A 475 -10.50 -2.77 -23.67
N ILE A 476 -9.97 -2.78 -24.89
CA ILE A 476 -8.58 -3.22 -25.15
C ILE A 476 -7.54 -2.37 -24.39
N LEU A 477 -7.86 -1.11 -24.07
CA LEU A 477 -6.97 -0.22 -23.32
C LEU A 477 -6.61 -0.77 -21.94
N TYR A 478 -7.47 -1.61 -21.34
CA TYR A 478 -7.19 -2.28 -20.06
C TYR A 478 -6.03 -3.26 -20.13
N TYR A 479 -5.71 -3.79 -21.31
CA TYR A 479 -4.54 -4.63 -21.49
C TYR A 479 -3.29 -3.80 -21.78
N PHE A 480 -3.44 -2.71 -22.54
CA PHE A 480 -2.32 -1.82 -22.87
C PHE A 480 -1.80 -1.01 -21.68
N GLN A 481 -2.63 -0.78 -20.64
CA GLN A 481 -2.17 -0.11 -19.41
C GLN A 481 -1.00 -0.83 -18.71
N LEU A 482 -0.89 -2.16 -18.90
CA LEU A 482 0.17 -2.98 -18.30
C LEU A 482 1.48 -2.91 -19.10
N GLN A 483 1.46 -2.33 -20.30
CA GLN A 483 2.63 -2.23 -21.14
C GLN A 483 3.44 -0.98 -20.78
N ARG A 484 4.74 -1.14 -20.51
CA ARG A 484 5.62 -0.08 -20.00
C ARG A 484 5.54 1.25 -20.76
N TYR A 485 5.52 1.22 -22.09
CA TYR A 485 5.53 2.44 -22.92
C TYR A 485 4.17 3.12 -23.07
N ILE A 486 3.10 2.32 -23.08
CA ILE A 486 1.74 2.82 -23.37
C ILE A 486 1.02 3.14 -22.05
N GLY A 487 1.32 2.39 -20.98
CA GLY A 487 0.67 2.50 -19.69
C GLY A 487 0.80 3.87 -19.04
N SER A 488 2.00 4.47 -19.05
CA SER A 488 2.21 5.82 -18.50
C SER A 488 1.35 6.87 -19.21
N THR A 489 1.20 6.76 -20.53
CA THR A 489 0.41 7.67 -21.36
C THR A 489 -1.08 7.47 -21.12
N ILE A 490 -1.54 6.22 -20.98
CA ILE A 490 -2.95 5.94 -20.65
C ILE A 490 -3.31 6.50 -19.27
N VAL A 491 -2.45 6.29 -18.26
CA VAL A 491 -2.70 6.78 -16.90
C VAL A 491 -2.71 8.30 -16.85
N SER A 492 -1.84 9.00 -17.60
CA SER A 492 -1.86 10.46 -17.66
C SER A 492 -3.11 11.01 -18.35
N ILE A 493 -3.56 10.37 -19.44
CA ILE A 493 -4.79 10.74 -20.13
C ILE A 493 -6.00 10.57 -19.21
N ILE A 494 -6.14 9.41 -18.56
CA ILE A 494 -7.26 9.13 -17.66
C ILE A 494 -7.25 10.07 -16.45
N LYS A 495 -6.09 10.51 -15.96
CA LYS A 495 -6.01 11.45 -14.84
C LYS A 495 -6.49 12.85 -15.21
N ASN A 496 -6.39 13.22 -16.49
CA ASN A 496 -6.78 14.54 -17.00
C ASN A 496 -8.25 14.61 -17.43
N ILE A 497 -8.90 13.46 -17.61
CA ILE A 497 -10.33 13.31 -17.89
C ILE A 497 -11.06 13.22 -16.54
#